data_AF-A0A534AFC2-F1
#
_entry.id   AF-A0A534AFC2-F1
#
_cell.length_a   1.000
_cell.length_b   1.000
_cell.length_c   1.000
_cell.angle_alpha   90.00
_cell.angle_beta   90.00
_cell.angle_gamma   90.00
#
_symmetry.space_group_name_H-M   'P 1'
#
loop_
_entity.id
_entity.type
_entity.pdbx_description
1 polymer ?
#
loop_
_entity_poly.entity_id
_entity_poly.type
_entity_poly.pdbx_seq_one_letter_code
_entity_poly.pdbx_strand_id
1 'polypeptide(L)'
;MSEVPATTLAQRIAAQFGDKIAGVSEAFGETTVEVLPENWLAVAQVLRDEAAFHFEQLIDVSGVDYLSYGQSEWDTTDVSRTGFSRGVEGEGPGRFKWSNRPLVGAGHKRFAAVAHLPSIKNN
;
A
#
# COMPACT_ATOMS: atom_id res chain seq x y z
N MET A 1 -16.54 29.15 -18.22
CA MET A 1 -17.09 27.88 -18.73
C MET A 1 -16.52 26.80 -17.83
N SER A 2 -17.30 26.23 -16.91
CA SER A 2 -16.79 25.20 -16.00
C SER A 2 -16.57 23.92 -16.80
N GLU A 3 -15.32 23.49 -16.92
CA GLU A 3 -15.01 22.12 -17.34
C GLU A 3 -15.70 21.17 -16.36
N VAL A 4 -16.57 20.31 -16.89
CA VAL A 4 -16.97 19.10 -16.18
C VAL A 4 -15.69 18.29 -15.98
N PRO A 5 -15.30 17.90 -14.75
CA PRO A 5 -14.06 17.16 -14.58
C PRO A 5 -14.23 15.82 -15.30
N ALA A 6 -13.32 15.52 -16.22
CA ALA A 6 -13.22 14.19 -16.80
C ALA A 6 -13.11 13.16 -15.66
N THR A 7 -13.80 12.03 -15.78
CA THR A 7 -13.79 10.96 -14.77
C THR A 7 -12.35 10.56 -14.44
N THR A 8 -11.98 10.63 -13.16
CA THR A 8 -10.59 10.36 -12.72
C THR A 8 -10.23 8.89 -12.95
N LEU A 9 -8.93 8.57 -13.00
CA LEU A 9 -8.47 7.19 -13.14
C LEU A 9 -9.03 6.32 -12.00
N ALA A 10 -9.01 6.82 -10.76
CA ALA A 10 -9.56 6.11 -9.61
C ALA A 10 -11.05 5.79 -9.78
N GLN A 11 -11.84 6.74 -10.29
CA GLN A 11 -13.27 6.52 -10.55
C GLN A 11 -13.49 5.47 -11.65
N ARG A 12 -12.69 5.48 -12.72
CA ARG A 12 -12.77 4.46 -13.79
C ARG A 12 -12.41 3.06 -13.28
N ILE A 13 -11.38 2.96 -12.45
CA ILE A 13 -10.97 1.70 -11.82
C ILE A 13 -12.06 1.20 -10.87
N ALA A 14 -12.58 2.06 -9.98
CA ALA A 14 -13.64 1.69 -9.06
C ALA A 14 -14.90 1.19 -9.80
N ALA A 15 -15.29 1.87 -10.88
CA ALA A 15 -16.42 1.47 -11.71
C ALA A 15 -16.19 0.15 -12.46
N GLN A 16 -14.96 -0.12 -12.91
CA GLN A 16 -14.63 -1.33 -13.65
C GLN A 16 -14.58 -2.58 -12.76
N PHE A 17 -14.01 -2.44 -11.56
CA PHE A 17 -13.64 -3.61 -10.76
C PHE A 17 -14.56 -3.90 -9.58
N GLY A 18 -15.29 -2.90 -9.05
CA GLY A 18 -16.24 -3.09 -7.95
C GLY A 18 -15.66 -3.92 -6.80
N ASP A 19 -16.34 -5.02 -6.44
CA ASP A 19 -15.96 -5.89 -5.31
C ASP A 19 -14.66 -6.70 -5.54
N LYS A 20 -14.04 -6.64 -6.72
CA LYS A 20 -12.75 -7.30 -6.97
C LYS A 20 -11.59 -6.60 -6.28
N ILE A 21 -11.76 -5.32 -5.95
CA ILE A 21 -10.76 -4.49 -5.27
C ILE A 21 -11.22 -4.18 -3.85
N ALA A 22 -10.27 -4.10 -2.93
CA ALA A 22 -10.52 -3.71 -1.55
C ALA A 22 -10.64 -2.19 -1.39
N GLY A 23 -10.04 -1.41 -2.30
CA GLY A 23 -10.12 0.04 -2.29
C GLY A 23 -9.32 0.70 -3.41
N VAL A 24 -9.60 1.98 -3.63
CA VAL A 24 -8.81 2.87 -4.47
C VAL A 24 -8.56 4.16 -3.71
N SER A 25 -7.33 4.67 -3.76
CA SER A 25 -6.97 5.96 -3.18
C SER A 25 -6.13 6.77 -4.16
N GLU A 26 -6.23 8.09 -4.05
CA GLU A 26 -5.39 9.04 -4.79
C GLU A 26 -4.63 9.89 -3.78
N ALA A 27 -3.30 9.87 -3.87
CA ALA A 27 -2.43 10.66 -3.01
C ALA A 27 -1.17 11.04 -3.78
N PHE A 28 -0.71 12.28 -3.59
CA PHE A 28 0.55 12.78 -4.18
C PHE A 28 0.68 12.62 -5.70
N GLY A 29 -0.44 12.60 -6.43
CA GLY A 29 -0.45 12.40 -7.89
C GLY A 29 -0.41 10.95 -8.35
N GLU A 30 -0.53 9.99 -7.42
CA GLU A 30 -0.53 8.56 -7.68
C GLU A 30 -1.91 7.96 -7.36
N THR A 31 -2.35 6.99 -8.16
CA THR A 31 -3.55 6.18 -7.89
C THR A 31 -3.12 4.80 -7.39
N THR A 32 -3.48 4.48 -6.15
CA THR A 32 -3.20 3.17 -5.54
C THR A 32 -4.47 2.33 -5.54
N VAL A 33 -4.37 1.09 -6.03
CA VAL A 33 -5.47 0.11 -6.05
C VAL A 33 -5.11 -1.05 -5.14
N GLU A 34 -5.88 -1.23 -4.08
CA GLU A 34 -5.76 -2.40 -3.23
C GLU A 34 -6.60 -3.53 -3.82
N VAL A 35 -5.95 -4.64 -4.19
CA VAL A 35 -6.59 -5.78 -4.85
C VAL A 35 -6.62 -6.97 -3.89
N LEU A 36 -7.74 -7.70 -3.85
CA LEU A 36 -7.80 -8.96 -3.12
C LEU A 36 -6.86 -9.99 -3.78
N PRO A 37 -6.09 -10.78 -3.02
CA PRO A 37 -5.10 -11.70 -3.57
C PRO A 37 -5.64 -12.64 -4.66
N GLU A 38 -6.85 -13.16 -4.46
CA GLU A 38 -7.56 -14.03 -5.40
C GLU A 38 -7.89 -13.36 -6.75
N ASN A 39 -7.98 -12.02 -6.77
CA ASN A 39 -8.35 -11.24 -7.95
C ASN A 39 -7.15 -10.62 -8.67
N TRP A 40 -5.94 -10.70 -8.09
CA TRP A 40 -4.73 -10.04 -8.60
C TRP A 40 -4.51 -10.24 -10.10
N LEU A 41 -4.49 -11.50 -10.55
CA LEU A 41 -4.20 -11.83 -11.95
C LEU A 41 -5.28 -11.28 -12.89
N ALA A 42 -6.54 -11.41 -12.52
CA ALA A 42 -7.66 -10.93 -13.33
C ALA A 42 -7.66 -9.40 -13.44
N VAL A 43 -7.38 -8.69 -12.35
CA VAL A 43 -7.28 -7.23 -12.35
C VAL A 43 -6.09 -6.77 -13.20
N ALA A 44 -4.92 -7.40 -13.04
CA ALA A 44 -3.72 -7.06 -13.80
C ALA A 44 -3.90 -7.27 -15.32
N GLN A 45 -4.59 -8.34 -15.72
CA GLN A 45 -4.92 -8.59 -17.14
C GLN A 45 -5.79 -7.48 -17.72
N VAL A 46 -6.85 -7.07 -17.02
CA VAL A 46 -7.74 -5.99 -17.47
C VAL A 46 -6.99 -4.65 -17.54
N LEU A 47 -6.19 -4.32 -16.52
CA LEU A 47 -5.38 -3.10 -16.51
C LEU A 47 -4.40 -3.05 -17.68
N ARG A 48 -3.83 -4.19 -18.08
CA ARG A 48 -2.91 -4.30 -19.22
C ARG A 48 -3.62 -4.25 -20.57
N ASP A 49 -4.69 -5.02 -20.74
CA ASP A 49 -5.26 -5.34 -22.05
C ASP A 49 -6.36 -4.36 -22.50
N GLU A 50 -7.09 -3.76 -21.55
CA GLU A 50 -8.17 -2.82 -21.91
C GLU A 50 -7.61 -1.48 -22.37
N ALA A 51 -8.07 -1.03 -23.54
CA ALA A 51 -7.60 0.21 -24.16
C ALA A 51 -7.82 1.46 -23.28
N ALA A 52 -8.80 1.42 -22.39
CA ALA A 52 -9.11 2.50 -21.45
C ALA A 52 -8.05 2.67 -20.33
N PHE A 53 -7.26 1.63 -20.04
CA PHE A 53 -6.22 1.66 -19.00
C PHE A 53 -4.84 1.56 -19.63
N HIS A 54 -4.62 0.50 -20.44
CA HIS A 54 -3.42 0.30 -21.23
C HIS A 54 -2.15 0.46 -20.39
N PHE A 55 -2.06 -0.28 -19.28
CA PHE A 55 -0.85 -0.34 -18.45
C PHE A 55 0.09 -1.42 -18.98
N GLU A 56 0.70 -1.20 -20.15
CA GLU A 56 1.49 -2.23 -20.83
C GLU A 56 2.89 -2.46 -20.22
N GLN A 57 3.36 -1.56 -19.35
CA GLN A 57 4.67 -1.65 -18.72
C GLN A 57 4.56 -1.97 -17.23
N LEU A 58 5.41 -2.89 -16.78
CA LEU A 58 5.67 -3.15 -15.37
C LEU A 58 7.06 -2.59 -15.05
N ILE A 59 7.13 -1.59 -14.17
CA ILE A 59 8.40 -0.93 -13.82
C ILE A 59 9.09 -1.64 -12.66
N ASP A 60 8.32 -1.97 -11.62
CA ASP A 60 8.83 -2.55 -10.39
C ASP A 60 7.80 -3.48 -9.73
N VAL A 61 8.31 -4.49 -9.02
CA VAL A 61 7.55 -5.31 -8.08
C VAL A 61 8.32 -5.38 -6.78
N SER A 62 7.67 -4.98 -5.70
CA SER A 62 8.26 -4.97 -4.36
C SER A 62 7.38 -5.68 -3.35
N GLY A 63 8.04 -6.25 -2.33
CA GLY A 63 7.39 -6.83 -1.16
C GLY A 63 7.56 -5.92 0.04
N VAL A 64 6.48 -5.63 0.75
CA VAL A 64 6.49 -4.79 1.97
C VAL A 64 6.11 -5.64 3.16
N ASP A 65 6.89 -5.55 4.26
CA ASP A 65 6.58 -6.19 5.54
C ASP A 65 6.09 -5.13 6.55
N TYR A 66 4.81 -5.20 6.89
CA TYR A 66 4.11 -4.33 7.83
C TYR A 66 4.16 -4.85 9.28
N LEU A 67 5.02 -5.82 9.62
CA LEU A 67 5.09 -6.43 10.97
C LEU A 67 5.03 -5.42 12.13
N SER A 68 5.75 -4.31 11.98
CA SER A 68 5.89 -3.29 13.02
C SER A 68 5.34 -1.94 12.58
N TYR A 69 4.53 -1.91 11.53
CA TYR A 69 3.96 -0.67 11.01
C TYR A 69 3.05 -0.01 12.06
N GLY A 70 3.21 1.30 12.24
CA GLY A 70 2.47 2.08 13.25
C GLY A 70 2.95 1.94 14.69
N GLN A 71 3.98 1.12 14.95
CA GLN A 71 4.59 1.00 16.28
C GLN A 71 5.73 2.02 16.46
N SER A 72 5.81 2.64 17.64
CA SER A 72 6.89 3.55 18.03
C SER A 72 7.89 2.83 18.93
N GLU A 73 9.19 2.99 18.66
CA GLU A 73 10.28 2.55 19.56
C GLU A 73 10.46 3.49 20.77
N TRP A 74 9.84 4.66 20.75
CA TRP A 74 10.00 5.69 21.78
C TRP A 74 8.76 5.76 22.66
N ASP A 75 8.97 5.62 23.96
CA ASP A 75 7.96 5.93 24.96
C ASP A 75 7.74 7.45 24.96
N THR A 76 6.54 7.89 24.58
CA THR A 76 6.14 9.31 24.55
C THR A 76 5.25 9.68 25.72
N THR A 77 4.90 8.71 26.58
CA THR A 77 3.91 8.89 27.64
C THR A 77 4.49 9.45 28.94
N ASP A 78 5.77 9.20 29.24
CA ASP A 78 6.36 9.55 30.56
C ASP A 78 7.67 10.36 30.53
N VAL A 79 8.06 10.93 29.38
CA VAL A 79 9.31 11.70 29.27
C VAL A 79 9.09 13.22 29.35
N SER A 80 9.61 13.83 30.41
CA SER A 80 9.65 15.28 30.58
C SER A 80 10.55 15.95 29.53
N ARG A 81 10.25 17.21 29.18
CA ARG A 81 10.98 18.03 28.17
C ARG A 81 12.47 18.25 28.47
N THR A 82 12.99 17.78 29.60
CA THR A 82 14.36 18.05 30.08
C THR A 82 15.23 16.79 30.24
N GLY A 83 14.75 15.60 29.84
CA GLY A 83 15.50 14.34 29.97
C GLY A 83 16.13 13.86 28.66
N PHE A 84 17.44 13.61 28.66
CA PHE A 84 18.17 12.92 27.57
C PHE A 84 18.00 11.39 27.59
N SER A 85 17.10 10.87 28.41
CA SER A 85 16.81 9.44 28.54
C SER A 85 15.67 9.02 27.59
N ARG A 86 15.89 9.26 26.30
CA ARG A 86 15.20 8.49 25.25
C ARG A 86 16.14 7.34 24.93
N GLY A 87 16.18 6.34 25.81
CA GLY A 87 16.80 5.05 25.51
C GLY A 87 15.77 4.17 24.82
N VAL A 88 16.19 3.36 23.83
CA VAL A 88 15.31 2.32 23.28
C VAL A 88 15.23 1.21 24.32
N GLU A 89 14.06 1.00 24.92
CA GLU A 89 13.82 -0.09 25.86
C GLU A 89 13.14 -1.27 25.14
N GLY A 90 13.69 -2.48 25.30
CA GLY A 90 13.05 -3.73 24.87
C GLY A 90 13.24 -4.15 23.41
N GLU A 91 12.56 -5.23 23.03
CA GLU A 91 12.51 -5.74 21.65
C GLU A 91 11.47 -4.92 20.84
N GLY A 92 11.90 -3.76 20.33
CA GLY A 92 11.10 -2.88 19.49
C GLY A 92 10.99 -3.33 18.01
N PRO A 93 10.28 -2.56 17.18
CA PRO A 93 10.22 -2.72 15.72
C PRO A 93 11.56 -3.06 15.04
N GLY A 94 11.74 -4.33 14.66
CA GLY A 94 12.97 -4.79 14.00
C GLY A 94 14.15 -5.06 14.95
N ARG A 95 13.97 -4.88 16.26
CA ARG A 95 14.93 -5.24 17.32
C ARG A 95 14.50 -6.50 18.07
N PHE A 96 14.27 -7.56 17.32
CA PHE A 96 14.03 -8.88 17.89
C PHE A 96 14.97 -9.91 17.30
N LYS A 97 15.32 -10.93 18.08
CA LYS A 97 15.96 -12.13 17.50
C LYS A 97 14.95 -12.86 16.64
N TRP A 98 15.38 -13.45 15.52
CA TRP A 98 14.49 -14.23 14.66
C TRP A 98 13.73 -15.34 15.41
N SER A 99 14.37 -15.95 16.41
CA SER A 99 13.76 -16.95 17.31
C SER A 99 12.61 -16.40 18.14
N ASN A 100 12.64 -15.10 18.45
CA ASN A 100 11.69 -14.39 19.32
C ASN A 100 10.82 -13.41 18.52
N ARG A 101 10.75 -13.56 17.19
CA ARG A 101 10.03 -12.62 16.34
C ARG A 101 8.55 -12.53 16.74
N PRO A 102 7.95 -11.33 16.71
CA PRO A 102 6.53 -11.17 16.97
C PRO A 102 5.71 -12.06 16.05
N LEU A 103 4.78 -12.81 16.65
CA LEU A 103 3.79 -13.59 15.94
C LEU A 103 2.58 -12.70 15.69
N VAL A 104 2.24 -12.52 14.42
CA VAL A 104 1.02 -11.80 14.04
C VAL A 104 -0.19 -12.72 14.16
N GLY A 105 -1.31 -12.19 14.66
CA GLY A 105 -2.56 -12.92 14.73
C GLY A 105 -3.09 -13.31 13.35
N ALA A 106 -3.97 -14.31 13.31
CA ALA A 106 -4.64 -14.71 12.07
C ALA A 106 -5.40 -13.51 11.46
N GLY A 107 -5.27 -13.30 10.15
CA GLY A 107 -5.88 -12.18 9.43
C GLY A 107 -5.06 -10.88 9.41
N HIS A 108 -3.90 -10.83 10.08
CA HIS A 108 -3.00 -9.69 9.94
C HIS A 108 -2.39 -9.64 8.53
N LYS A 109 -2.65 -8.56 7.78
CA LYS A 109 -2.06 -8.30 6.45
C LYS A 109 -0.60 -7.86 6.58
N ARG A 110 0.26 -8.77 7.05
CA ARG A 110 1.67 -8.48 7.30
C ARG A 110 2.42 -8.14 6.02
N PHE A 111 2.18 -8.89 4.94
CA PHE A 111 2.90 -8.67 3.69
C PHE A 111 1.99 -8.04 2.64
N ALA A 112 2.54 -7.14 1.84
CA ALA A 112 1.94 -6.68 0.59
C ALA A 112 2.91 -6.89 -0.56
N ALA A 113 2.40 -7.37 -1.70
CA ALA A 113 3.09 -7.28 -2.98
C ALA A 113 2.56 -6.05 -3.71
N VAL A 114 3.47 -5.17 -4.13
CA VAL A 114 3.14 -3.91 -4.79
C VAL A 114 3.75 -3.94 -6.18
N ALA A 115 2.98 -3.57 -7.21
CA ALA A 115 3.47 -3.41 -8.57
C ALA A 115 3.24 -2.00 -9.06
N HIS A 116 4.26 -1.39 -9.67
CA HIS A 116 4.17 -0.07 -10.27
C HIS A 116 3.97 -0.19 -11.78
N LEU A 117 2.84 0.35 -12.25
CA LEU A 117 2.35 0.22 -13.62
C LEU A 117 2.11 1.60 -14.24
N PRO A 118 2.95 2.06 -15.18
CA PRO A 118 2.65 3.22 -16.01
C PRO A 118 1.95 2.82 -17.31
N SER A 119 1.12 3.71 -17.83
CA SER A 119 0.60 3.63 -19.20
C SER A 119 1.39 4.63 -20.05
N ILE A 120 2.13 4.14 -21.05
CA ILE A 120 2.84 5.05 -21.97
C ILE A 120 1.87 5.72 -22.93
N LYS A 121 0.78 5.01 -23.29
CA LYS A 121 -0.24 5.50 -24.20
C LYS A 121 -1.08 6.64 -23.64
N ASN A 122 -1.33 6.63 -22.33
CA ASN A 122 -2.23 7.59 -21.66
C ASN A 122 -1.50 8.66 -20.84
N ASN A 123 -0.18 8.81 -21.00
CA ASN A 123 0.67 9.80 -20.32
C ASN A 123 0.73 11.13 -21.07
#